data_AF-A0A7L2KN26-F1
#
_entry.id   AF-A0A7L2KN26-F1
#
_cell.length_a   1.000
_cell.length_b   1.000
_cell.length_c   1.000
_cell.angle_alpha   90.00
_cell.angle_beta   90.00
_cell.angle_gamma   90.00
#
_symmetry.space_group_name_H-M   'P 1'
#
loop_
_entity.id
_entity.type
_entity.pdbx_description
1 polymer ?
#
loop_
_entity_poly.entity_id
_entity_poly.type
_entity_poly.pdbx_seq_one_letter_code
_entity_poly.pdbx_strand_id
1 'polypeptide(L)' 'PPQPHLELLNLPGELEPPSQFQCLECGALLVTPGQLLEHQELHLKLLSSPG' A
#
# COMPACT_ATOMS: atom_id res chain seq x y z
N PRO A 1 -10.36 -15.67 2.61
CA PRO A 1 -11.55 -14.86 2.25
C PRO A 1 -11.16 -13.66 1.37
N PRO A 2 -11.64 -13.57 0.13
CA PRO A 2 -11.43 -12.38 -0.69
C PRO A 2 -12.22 -11.23 -0.09
N GLN A 3 -11.61 -10.04 0.00
CA GLN A 3 -12.26 -8.84 0.52
C GLN A 3 -13.43 -8.45 -0.40
N PRO A 4 -14.59 -8.03 0.14
CA PRO A 4 -15.72 -7.65 -0.68
C PRO A 4 -15.33 -6.44 -1.53
N HIS A 5 -15.55 -6.58 -2.83
CA HIS A 5 -15.57 -5.54 -3.83
C HIS A 5 -16.29 -4.30 -3.29
N LEU A 6 -15.60 -3.17 -3.32
CA LEU A 6 -16.11 -1.84 -3.02
C LEU A 6 -17.04 -1.36 -4.14
N GLU A 7 -18.11 -2.10 -4.41
CA GLU A 7 -19.03 -1.86 -5.53
C GLU A 7 -20.11 -0.81 -5.20
N LEU A 8 -19.81 0.15 -4.31
CA LEU A 8 -20.78 1.14 -3.87
C LEU A 8 -20.15 2.53 -3.89
N LEU A 9 -20.32 3.20 -5.04
CA LEU A 9 -20.59 4.64 -5.25
C LEU A 9 -19.87 5.18 -6.50
N ASN A 10 -20.43 4.89 -7.68
CA ASN A 10 -20.12 5.61 -8.94
C ASN A 10 -20.88 6.95 -8.93
N LEU A 11 -20.38 7.93 -8.17
CA LEU A 11 -20.85 9.32 -8.20
C LEU A 11 -19.91 10.16 -9.09
N PRO A 12 -20.43 10.98 -10.02
CA PRO A 12 -19.59 11.84 -10.86
C PRO A 12 -19.00 12.97 -10.01
N GLY A 13 -17.83 12.74 -9.43
CA GLY A 13 -17.07 13.74 -8.66
C GLY A 13 -16.38 13.22 -7.40
N GLU A 14 -16.48 11.94 -7.04
CA GLU A 14 -15.85 11.41 -5.82
C GLU A 14 -14.44 10.89 -6.11
N LEU A 15 -13.49 11.84 -5.99
CA LEU A 15 -12.08 11.66 -5.62
C LEU A 15 -11.63 10.20 -5.65
N GLU A 16 -11.06 9.76 -6.79
CA GLU A 16 -10.26 8.54 -6.82
C GLU A 16 -9.32 8.60 -5.60
N PRO A 17 -9.35 7.62 -4.68
CA PRO A 17 -8.44 7.64 -3.55
C PRO A 17 -7.04 7.79 -4.14
N PRO A 18 -6.26 8.79 -3.69
CA PRO A 18 -5.03 9.19 -4.36
C PRO A 18 -4.20 7.93 -4.56
N SER A 19 -3.96 7.45 -5.79
CA SER A 19 -3.49 6.08 -6.03
C SER A 19 -2.37 5.68 -5.07
N GLN A 20 -2.72 4.95 -4.01
CA GLN A 20 -1.82 4.68 -2.89
C GLN A 20 -1.09 3.38 -3.18
N PHE A 21 0.21 3.38 -2.94
CA PHE A 21 1.08 2.24 -3.12
C PHE A 21 1.07 1.43 -1.82
N GLN A 22 0.56 0.20 -1.86
CA GLN A 22 0.49 -0.66 -0.69
C GLN A 22 1.75 -1.52 -0.54
N CYS A 23 2.36 -1.50 0.64
CA CYS A 23 3.41 -2.44 1.03
C CYS A 23 2.80 -3.83 1.25
N LEU A 24 3.37 -4.85 0.62
CA LEU A 24 2.86 -6.22 0.69
C LEU A 24 3.28 -6.96 1.97
N GLU A 25 4.37 -6.55 2.62
CA GLU A 25 4.78 -7.14 3.90
C GLU A 25 3.88 -6.71 5.07
N CYS A 26 3.44 -5.44 5.11
CA CYS A 26 2.75 -4.88 6.28
C CYS A 26 1.41 -4.18 5.99
N GLY A 27 1.03 -4.02 4.72
CA GLY A 27 -0.21 -3.37 4.32
C GLY A 27 -0.20 -1.83 4.37
N ALA A 28 0.94 -1.20 4.69
CA ALA A 28 1.08 0.25 4.75
C ALA A 28 0.79 0.91 3.40
N LEU A 29 0.04 2.00 3.39
CA LEU A 29 -0.29 2.78 2.20
C LEU A 29 0.64 3.97 2.07
N LEU A 30 1.29 4.11 0.91
CA LEU A 30 2.26 5.15 0.61
C LEU A 30 1.80 5.99 -0.58
N VAL A 31 2.19 7.26 -0.59
CA VAL A 31 1.71 8.24 -1.58
C VAL A 31 2.47 8.15 -2.91
N THR A 32 3.71 7.63 -2.88
CA THR A 32 4.57 7.57 -4.07
C THR A 32 5.26 6.21 -4.17
N PRO A 33 5.60 5.77 -5.39
CA PRO A 33 6.30 4.51 -5.59
C PRO A 33 7.71 4.53 -4.96
N GLY A 34 8.37 5.70 -4.94
CA GLY A 34 9.68 5.88 -4.29
C GLY A 34 9.64 5.61 -2.78
N GLN A 35 8.63 6.16 -2.09
CA GLN A 35 8.47 5.87 -0.66
C GLN A 35 8.16 4.40 -0.40
N LEU A 36 7.35 3.76 -1.26
CA LEU A 36 7.08 2.32 -1.13
C LEU A 36 8.36 1.49 -1.29
N LEU A 37 9.24 1.86 -2.23
CA LEU A 37 10.54 1.21 -2.42
C LEU A 37 11.42 1.35 -1.18
N GLU A 38 11.67 2.58 -0.71
CA GLU A 38 12.50 2.82 0.48
C GLU A 38 11.94 2.10 1.72
N HIS A 39 10.61 2.06 1.87
CA HIS A 39 9.95 1.36 2.97
C HIS A 39 10.19 -0.16 2.92
N GLN A 40 10.06 -0.80 1.75
CA GLN A 40 10.32 -2.23 1.59
C GLN A 40 11.81 -2.57 1.80
N GLU A 41 12.73 -1.68 1.45
CA GLU A 41 14.16 -1.86 1.73
C GLU A 41 14.45 -1.91 3.24
N LEU A 42 13.71 -1.15 4.06
CA LEU A 42 13.83 -1.22 5.51
C LEU A 42 13.38 -2.58 6.04
N HIS A 43 12.26 -3.12 5.54
CA HIS A 43 11.83 -4.49 5.87
C HIS A 43 12.92 -5.49 5.52
N LEU A 44 13.49 -5.41 4.32
CA LEU A 44 14.57 -6.31 3.88
C LEU A 44 15.79 -6.25 4.80
N LYS A 45 16.20 -5.05 5.24
CA LYS A 45 17.33 -4.85 6.17
C LYS A 45 17.05 -5.42 7.56
N LEU A 46 15.82 -5.24 8.06
CA LEU A 46 15.39 -5.80 9.34
C LEU A 46 15.30 -7.33 9.29
N LEU A 47 14.81 -7.88 8.18
CA LEU A 47 14.79 -9.34 7.95
C LEU A 47 16.21 -9.92 7.83
N SER A 48 17.14 -9.20 7.22
CA SER A 48 18.53 -9.65 6.98
C SER A 48 19.44 -9.56 8.19
N SER A 49 18.98 -8.95 9.28
CA SER A 49 19.66 -8.97 10.58
C SER A 49 18.86 -9.84 11.55
N PRO A 50 18.90 -11.18 11.42
CA PRO A 50 18.49 -12.04 12.52
C PRO A 50 19.49 -11.78 13.65
N GLY A 51 19.00 -11.21 14.75
CA GLY A 51 19.73 -11.24 16.01
C GLY A 51 19.98 -12.68 16.46
#